data_AF-A0A839JES7-F1
#
_entry.id   AF-A0A839JES7-F1
#
_cell.length_a   1.000
_cell.length_b   1.000
_cell.length_c   1.000
_cell.angle_alpha   90.00
_cell.angle_beta   90.00
_cell.angle_gamma   90.00
#
_symmetry.space_group_name_H-M   'P 1'
#
loop_
_entity.id
_entity.type
_entity.pdbx_description
1 polymer ?
#
loop_
_entity_poly.entity_id
_entity_poly.type
_entity_poly.pdbx_seq_one_letter_code
_entity_poly.pdbx_strand_id
1 'polypeptide(L)'
;MAIFADGWRFHAVPACNRIADDAHKRRALRDQGTVVVAITWRDVEQALAHAVAPPDWFDQQLVAVLMQQSAGFGPDHVDLLRRGPIDFLLGWIQRPDPEGHEALGNQAPWLFAKGGTHLSLDPGEDLAQAAVEHLTDSASPSPPRAITNAWWWRAGDVGVLTRALAVGSASSLETVVVLDDRPERLTDGHRAAWEEWLRLGNVLGLRTQPTRIVAFSEVSAGSVATAEPAASVEPATLLPAAWQELLDLATDEERHLLVDLAGDGVVPVPELGYETGDGFPLDIAWPDARIAVDLHIDEDVRRDLVDAGWMLVPAEPEAIAAAVAGAHEGA
;
A
#
# COMPACT_ATOMS: atom_id res chain seq x y z
N MET A 1 -13.91 0.43 8.27
CA MET A 1 -12.45 0.33 8.46
C MET A 1 -11.95 -0.84 7.62
N ALA A 2 -10.78 -0.71 7.02
CA ALA A 2 -10.07 -1.77 6.30
C ALA A 2 -8.69 -1.97 6.94
N ILE A 3 -8.27 -3.23 7.07
CA ILE A 3 -7.00 -3.61 7.68
C ILE A 3 -6.15 -4.32 6.62
N PHE A 4 -4.92 -3.85 6.43
CA PHE A 4 -3.93 -4.44 5.53
C PHE A 4 -2.85 -5.13 6.36
N ALA A 5 -2.67 -6.44 6.16
CA ALA A 5 -1.65 -7.23 6.84
C ALA A 5 -0.41 -7.34 5.95
N ASP A 6 0.44 -6.31 6.01
CA ASP A 6 1.50 -6.09 5.03
C ASP A 6 2.79 -6.85 5.39
N GLY A 7 3.23 -7.73 4.49
CA GLY A 7 4.48 -8.45 4.59
C GLY A 7 5.55 -7.91 3.66
N TRP A 8 6.71 -7.48 4.19
CA TRP A 8 7.82 -6.92 3.41
C TRP A 8 8.15 -7.70 2.12
N ARG A 9 8.29 -9.04 2.23
CA ARG A 9 8.65 -9.94 1.12
C ARG A 9 7.61 -10.04 0.01
N PHE A 10 6.37 -9.64 0.28
CA PHE A 10 5.23 -9.75 -0.65
C PHE A 10 4.79 -8.40 -1.22
N HIS A 11 5.42 -7.30 -0.79
CA HIS A 11 4.97 -5.96 -1.15
C HIS A 11 6.09 -4.99 -1.56
N ALA A 12 7.31 -5.15 -1.05
CA ALA A 12 8.33 -4.09 -1.14
C ALA A 12 9.76 -4.63 -1.37
N VAL A 13 9.89 -5.76 -2.07
CA VAL A 13 11.19 -6.30 -2.50
C VAL A 13 11.36 -6.13 -4.02
N PRO A 14 12.59 -6.15 -4.58
CA PRO A 14 12.78 -5.95 -6.02
C PRO A 14 11.99 -6.91 -6.90
N ALA A 15 11.85 -8.16 -6.47
CA ALA A 15 11.09 -9.19 -7.17
C ALA A 15 9.55 -9.04 -6.99
N CYS A 16 9.10 -8.22 -6.05
CA CYS A 16 7.69 -8.01 -5.73
C CYS A 16 7.52 -6.60 -5.18
N ASN A 17 7.42 -5.63 -6.09
CA ASN A 17 7.23 -4.22 -5.77
C ASN A 17 5.78 -3.82 -6.07
N ARG A 18 4.94 -3.87 -5.04
CA ARG A 18 3.51 -3.52 -5.09
C ARG A 18 3.21 -2.18 -4.42
N ILE A 19 4.23 -1.41 -4.05
CA ILE A 19 4.09 -0.19 -3.24
C ILE A 19 3.12 0.81 -3.89
N ALA A 20 3.26 1.07 -5.19
CA ALA A 20 2.37 1.98 -5.92
C ALA A 20 0.93 1.48 -5.99
N ASP A 21 0.73 0.20 -6.33
CA ASP A 21 -0.59 -0.42 -6.39
C ASP A 21 -1.28 -0.41 -5.03
N ASP A 22 -0.54 -0.71 -3.97
CA ASP A 22 -1.08 -0.70 -2.62
C ASP A 22 -1.36 0.73 -2.13
N ALA A 23 -0.56 1.73 -2.55
CA ALA A 23 -0.87 3.14 -2.31
C ALA A 23 -2.20 3.53 -2.97
N HIS A 24 -2.40 3.13 -4.23
CA HIS A 24 -3.64 3.37 -4.97
C HIS A 24 -4.85 2.67 -4.32
N LYS A 25 -4.75 1.38 -3.99
CA LYS A 25 -5.82 0.62 -3.31
C LYS A 25 -6.22 1.28 -1.98
N ARG A 26 -5.24 1.68 -1.16
CA ARG A 26 -5.50 2.37 0.12
C ARG A 26 -6.09 3.77 -0.10
N ARG A 27 -5.67 4.50 -1.14
CA ARG A 27 -6.26 5.80 -1.50
C ARG A 27 -7.75 5.65 -1.84
N ALA A 28 -8.08 4.70 -2.73
CA ALA A 28 -9.46 4.45 -3.15
C ALA A 28 -10.40 4.15 -1.96
N LEU A 29 -9.93 3.42 -0.95
CA LEU A 29 -10.70 3.17 0.28
C LEU A 29 -10.88 4.44 1.13
N ARG A 30 -9.82 5.25 1.30
CA ARG A 30 -9.90 6.51 2.06
C ARG A 30 -10.84 7.51 1.40
N ASP A 31 -10.83 7.59 0.06
CA ASP A 31 -11.73 8.47 -0.71
C ASP A 31 -13.21 8.10 -0.51
N GLN A 32 -13.50 6.85 -0.12
CA GLN A 32 -14.83 6.37 0.26
C GLN A 32 -15.15 6.57 1.76
N GLY A 33 -14.29 7.27 2.51
CA GLY A 33 -14.43 7.49 3.95
C GLY A 33 -14.03 6.28 4.81
N THR A 34 -13.35 5.28 4.24
CA THR A 34 -12.89 4.12 5.01
C THR A 34 -11.60 4.44 5.76
N VAL A 35 -11.61 4.26 7.09
CA VAL A 35 -10.37 4.26 7.88
C VAL A 35 -9.51 3.07 7.46
N VAL A 36 -8.29 3.32 6.99
CA VAL A 36 -7.34 2.31 6.53
C VAL A 36 -6.20 2.20 7.52
N VAL A 37 -5.92 0.98 7.99
CA VAL A 37 -4.80 0.68 8.89
C VAL A 37 -3.94 -0.40 8.27
N ALA A 38 -2.66 -0.11 8.08
CA ALA A 38 -1.63 -1.07 7.74
C ALA A 38 -0.97 -1.62 9.01
N ILE A 39 -0.80 -2.94 9.07
CA ILE A 39 -0.20 -3.68 10.18
C ILE A 39 0.80 -4.65 9.57
N THR A 40 2.04 -4.61 10.06
CA THR A 40 3.08 -5.56 9.67
C THR A 40 3.24 -6.67 10.72
N TRP A 41 3.90 -7.76 10.35
CA TRP A 41 4.31 -8.78 11.32
C TRP A 41 5.16 -8.20 12.46
N ARG A 42 6.03 -7.22 12.15
CA ARG A 42 6.85 -6.52 13.16
C ARG A 42 5.99 -5.78 14.18
N ASP A 43 4.90 -5.16 13.75
CA ASP A 43 3.99 -4.47 14.67
C ASP A 43 3.34 -5.44 15.66
N VAL A 44 2.99 -6.64 15.19
CA VAL A 44 2.45 -7.72 16.05
C VAL A 44 3.51 -8.18 17.05
N GLU A 45 4.74 -8.46 16.59
CA GLU A 45 5.85 -8.86 17.47
C GLU A 45 6.15 -7.80 18.54
N GLN A 46 6.20 -6.53 18.15
CA GLN A 46 6.44 -5.42 19.08
C GLN A 46 5.32 -5.24 20.09
N ALA A 47 4.06 -5.40 19.68
CA ALA A 47 2.92 -5.32 20.58
C ALA A 47 2.93 -6.46 21.62
N LEU A 48 3.18 -7.70 21.18
CA LEU A 48 3.27 -8.87 22.07
C LEU A 48 4.45 -8.76 23.04
N ALA A 49 5.58 -8.21 22.60
CA ALA A 49 6.75 -7.99 23.44
C ALA A 49 6.64 -6.73 24.33
N HIS A 50 5.57 -5.94 24.23
CA HIS A 50 5.45 -4.62 24.84
C HIS A 50 6.65 -3.69 24.55
N ALA A 51 7.17 -3.77 23.31
CA ALA A 51 8.41 -3.13 22.87
C ALA A 51 8.18 -2.00 21.86
N VAL A 52 6.94 -1.50 21.73
CA VAL A 52 6.64 -0.38 20.83
C VAL A 52 7.26 0.90 21.38
N ALA A 53 8.04 1.57 20.53
CA ALA A 53 8.61 2.88 20.82
C ALA A 53 7.89 3.97 20.00
N PRO A 54 7.73 5.19 20.55
CA PRO A 54 7.33 6.35 19.76
C PRO A 54 8.31 6.58 18.60
N PRO A 55 7.84 7.04 17.43
CA PRO A 55 8.70 7.33 16.30
C PRO A 55 9.60 8.55 16.58
N ASP A 56 10.74 8.63 15.91
CA ASP A 56 11.76 9.67 16.17
C ASP A 56 11.27 11.10 15.92
N TRP A 57 10.27 11.28 15.06
CA TRP A 57 9.63 12.59 14.80
C TRP A 57 8.58 12.96 15.86
N PHE A 58 8.28 12.09 16.82
CA PHE A 58 7.32 12.39 17.88
C PHE A 58 7.93 13.35 18.91
N ASP A 59 7.39 14.57 18.99
CA ASP A 59 7.77 15.58 19.98
C ASP A 59 6.65 15.77 21.01
N GLN A 60 6.87 15.24 22.23
CA GLN A 60 5.87 15.29 23.31
C GLN A 60 5.52 16.72 23.73
N GLN A 61 6.46 17.67 23.67
CA GLN A 61 6.20 19.05 24.05
C GLN A 61 5.33 19.74 23.00
N LEU A 62 5.61 19.50 21.72
CA LEU A 62 4.81 20.03 20.63
C LEU A 62 3.38 19.46 20.65
N VAL A 63 3.21 18.16 20.89
CA VAL A 63 1.88 17.55 21.03
C VAL A 63 1.07 18.20 22.15
N ALA A 64 1.69 18.47 23.31
CA ALA A 64 1.01 19.15 24.41
C ALA A 64 0.55 20.57 24.03
N VAL A 65 1.33 21.29 23.22
CA VAL A 65 0.95 22.61 22.68
C VAL A 65 -0.22 22.47 21.69
N LEU A 66 -0.17 21.52 20.76
CA LEU A 66 -1.21 21.29 19.76
C LEU A 66 -2.55 20.92 20.41
N MET A 67 -2.52 20.11 21.47
CA MET A 67 -3.71 19.75 22.27
C MET A 67 -4.35 20.96 22.96
N GLN A 68 -3.56 21.96 23.38
CA GLN A 68 -4.08 23.18 24.00
C GLN A 68 -4.67 24.15 22.96
N GLN A 69 -4.12 24.15 21.75
CA GLN A 69 -4.47 25.09 20.68
C GLN A 69 -5.59 24.58 19.77
N SER A 70 -5.78 23.27 19.69
CA SER A 70 -6.76 22.64 18.82
C SER A 70 -7.75 21.85 19.64
N ALA A 71 -9.05 22.13 19.43
CA ALA A 71 -10.09 21.29 19.99
C ALA A 71 -10.18 19.95 19.25
N GLY A 72 -10.73 18.93 19.91
CA GLY A 72 -11.16 17.70 19.28
C GLY A 72 -10.32 16.46 19.59
N PHE A 73 -9.06 16.59 20.00
CA PHE A 73 -8.26 15.42 20.41
C PHE A 73 -7.67 15.56 21.83
N GLY A 74 -7.27 14.43 22.39
CA GLY A 74 -6.92 14.30 23.81
C GLY A 74 -5.78 13.30 24.05
N PRO A 75 -5.38 13.07 25.32
CA PRO A 75 -4.29 12.16 25.66
C PRO A 75 -4.46 10.75 25.07
N ASP A 76 -5.67 10.18 25.15
CA ASP A 76 -5.96 8.83 24.65
C ASP A 76 -5.63 8.67 23.15
N HIS A 77 -5.96 9.68 22.33
CA HIS A 77 -5.66 9.70 20.90
C HIS A 77 -4.15 9.68 20.62
N VAL A 78 -3.40 10.45 21.41
CA VAL A 78 -1.94 10.52 21.32
C VAL A 78 -1.29 9.22 21.80
N ASP A 79 -1.82 8.60 22.85
CA ASP A 79 -1.27 7.36 23.38
C ASP A 79 -1.48 6.19 22.41
N LEU A 80 -2.56 6.19 21.63
CA LEU A 80 -2.75 5.21 20.54
C LEU A 80 -1.68 5.38 19.45
N LEU A 81 -1.30 6.62 19.11
CA LEU A 81 -0.19 6.88 18.19
C LEU A 81 1.15 6.33 18.72
N ARG A 82 1.40 6.48 20.03
CA ARG A 82 2.65 6.04 20.67
C ARG A 82 2.76 4.53 20.84
N ARG A 83 1.63 3.84 21.02
CA ARG A 83 1.57 2.38 21.24
C ARG A 83 1.47 1.58 19.94
N GLY A 84 1.40 2.24 18.79
CA GLY A 84 1.46 1.59 17.48
C GLY A 84 0.11 1.07 16.98
N PRO A 85 0.08 0.44 15.80
CA PRO A 85 -1.15 0.18 15.07
C PRO A 85 -2.03 -0.92 15.70
N ILE A 86 -1.45 -1.85 16.47
CA ILE A 86 -2.21 -2.88 17.20
C ILE A 86 -3.04 -2.24 18.32
N ASP A 87 -2.41 -1.42 19.16
CA ASP A 87 -3.11 -0.69 20.22
C ASP A 87 -4.13 0.30 19.66
N PHE A 88 -3.80 0.98 18.56
CA PHE A 88 -4.77 1.81 17.81
C PHE A 88 -6.00 1.00 17.41
N LEU A 89 -5.82 -0.17 16.80
CA LEU A 89 -6.92 -1.04 16.37
C LEU A 89 -7.77 -1.50 17.54
N LEU A 90 -7.14 -1.95 18.63
CA LEU A 90 -7.85 -2.36 19.85
C LEU A 90 -8.64 -1.21 20.47
N GLY A 91 -8.04 -0.01 20.54
CA GLY A 91 -8.70 1.20 21.01
C GLY A 91 -9.92 1.55 20.15
N TRP A 92 -9.76 1.49 18.83
CA TRP A 92 -10.84 1.75 17.88
C TRP A 92 -12.01 0.77 18.04
N ILE A 93 -11.74 -0.53 18.21
CA ILE A 93 -12.78 -1.55 18.39
C ILE A 93 -13.54 -1.31 19.71
N GLN A 94 -12.83 -0.98 20.79
CA GLN A 94 -13.43 -0.81 22.11
C GLN A 94 -14.22 0.50 22.24
N ARG A 95 -13.70 1.59 21.67
CA ARG A 95 -14.30 2.92 21.74
C ARG A 95 -13.89 3.73 20.50
N PRO A 96 -14.62 3.59 19.38
CA PRO A 96 -14.31 4.34 18.17
C PRO A 96 -14.59 5.83 18.41
N ASP A 97 -13.61 6.67 18.08
CA ASP A 97 -13.72 8.14 18.12
C ASP A 97 -13.12 8.72 16.83
N PRO A 98 -13.81 8.60 15.67
CA PRO A 98 -13.29 9.07 14.40
C PRO A 98 -12.93 10.56 14.43
N GLU A 99 -13.77 11.40 15.02
CA GLU A 99 -13.59 12.85 15.06
C GLU A 99 -12.31 13.23 15.83
N GLY A 100 -12.03 12.56 16.96
CA GLY A 100 -10.81 12.84 17.72
C GLY A 100 -9.54 12.37 17.05
N HIS A 101 -9.59 11.26 16.31
CA HIS A 101 -8.48 10.81 15.48
C HIS A 101 -8.24 11.71 14.26
N GLU A 102 -9.31 12.21 13.63
CA GLU A 102 -9.23 13.21 12.56
C GLU A 102 -8.61 14.52 13.06
N ALA A 103 -9.04 14.99 14.23
CA ALA A 103 -8.48 16.19 14.86
C ALA A 103 -6.96 16.04 15.13
N LEU A 104 -6.52 14.89 15.64
CA LEU A 104 -5.10 14.58 15.80
C LEU A 104 -4.37 14.53 14.44
N GLY A 105 -4.92 13.80 13.46
CA GLY A 105 -4.33 13.66 12.13
C GLY A 105 -4.15 15.02 11.43
N ASN A 106 -5.12 15.92 11.58
CA ASN A 106 -5.07 17.26 11.02
C ASN A 106 -3.91 18.10 11.59
N GLN A 107 -3.48 17.83 12.83
CA GLN A 107 -2.32 18.48 13.45
C GLN A 107 -0.99 17.75 13.23
N ALA A 108 -1.02 16.46 12.91
CA ALA A 108 0.18 15.62 12.78
C ALA A 108 1.30 16.21 11.89
N PRO A 109 1.03 16.92 10.77
CA PRO A 109 2.11 17.47 9.95
C PRO A 109 3.02 18.47 10.66
N TRP A 110 2.53 19.14 11.70
CA TRP A 110 3.34 20.07 12.50
C TRP A 110 4.51 19.37 13.20
N LEU A 111 4.40 18.06 13.48
CA LEU A 111 5.46 17.27 14.10
C LEU A 111 6.73 17.21 13.23
N PHE A 112 6.58 17.37 11.91
CA PHE A 112 7.69 17.37 10.97
C PHE A 112 8.34 18.75 10.77
N ALA A 113 7.72 19.84 11.25
CA ALA A 113 8.18 21.20 10.97
C ALA A 113 9.56 21.49 11.59
N LYS A 114 9.76 21.15 12.87
CA LYS A 114 11.00 21.42 13.60
C LYS A 114 12.21 20.66 13.06
N GLY A 115 12.00 19.43 12.58
CA GLY A 115 13.05 18.58 12.01
C GLY A 115 13.18 18.69 10.49
N GLY A 116 12.34 19.51 9.84
CA GLY A 116 12.26 19.62 8.39
C GLY A 116 13.10 20.77 7.83
N THR A 117 13.48 20.63 6.57
CA THR A 117 14.01 21.74 5.78
C THR A 117 12.86 22.65 5.38
N HIS A 118 12.91 23.92 5.78
CA HIS A 118 11.88 24.89 5.42
C HIS A 118 12.04 25.40 4.00
N LEU A 119 10.92 25.43 3.27
CA LEU A 119 10.85 25.72 1.85
C LEU A 119 9.85 26.85 1.58
N SER A 120 9.97 27.41 0.38
CA SER A 120 9.00 28.37 -0.15
C SER A 120 8.50 27.85 -1.48
N LEU A 121 7.27 27.32 -1.48
CA LEU A 121 6.63 26.69 -2.63
C LEU A 121 5.52 27.58 -3.18
N ASP A 122 5.36 27.59 -4.49
CA ASP A 122 4.26 28.33 -5.11
C ASP A 122 2.93 27.61 -4.82
N PRO A 123 1.81 28.31 -4.53
CA PRO A 123 0.54 27.65 -4.20
C PRO A 123 -0.02 26.74 -5.30
N GLY A 124 0.37 26.95 -6.55
CA GLY A 124 -0.06 26.15 -7.70
C GLY A 124 0.88 24.99 -8.08
N GLU A 125 2.01 24.84 -7.39
CA GLU A 125 2.96 23.74 -7.63
C GLU A 125 2.36 22.41 -7.16
N ASP A 126 2.53 21.32 -7.93
CA ASP A 126 2.11 19.98 -7.49
C ASP A 126 3.04 19.52 -6.37
N LEU A 127 2.48 19.40 -5.16
CA LEU A 127 3.24 19.03 -3.97
C LEU A 127 3.85 17.63 -4.07
N ALA A 128 3.23 16.70 -4.82
CA ALA A 128 3.78 15.35 -4.95
C ALA A 128 4.98 15.32 -5.87
N GLN A 129 4.95 16.09 -6.96
CA GLN A 129 6.09 16.27 -7.85
C GLN A 129 7.27 16.92 -7.09
N ALA A 130 7.00 17.98 -6.33
CA ALA A 130 8.00 18.62 -5.47
C ALA A 130 8.60 17.65 -4.44
N ALA A 131 7.79 16.78 -3.83
CA ALA A 131 8.27 15.77 -2.87
C ALA A 131 9.22 14.74 -3.53
N VAL A 132 8.93 14.28 -4.74
CA VAL A 132 9.79 13.39 -5.54
C VAL A 132 11.12 14.06 -5.92
N GLU A 133 11.10 15.34 -6.29
CA GLU A 133 12.31 16.11 -6.59
C GLU A 133 13.20 16.30 -5.36
N HIS A 134 12.59 16.54 -4.19
CA HIS A 134 13.30 16.60 -2.92
C HIS A 134 13.84 15.24 -2.44
N LEU A 135 13.17 14.14 -2.78
CA LEU A 135 13.63 12.79 -2.45
C LEU A 135 14.88 12.38 -3.26
N THR A 136 14.97 12.86 -4.50
CA THR A 136 16.09 12.61 -5.42
C THR A 136 17.22 13.63 -5.32
N ASP A 137 17.13 14.59 -4.39
CA ASP A 137 18.05 15.73 -4.25
C ASP A 137 18.25 16.51 -5.58
N SER A 138 17.31 16.37 -6.51
CA SER A 138 17.32 17.03 -7.82
C SER A 138 16.61 18.39 -7.77
N ALA A 139 16.09 18.78 -6.61
CA ALA A 139 15.51 20.09 -6.38
C ALA A 139 16.55 21.17 -6.68
N SER A 140 16.28 21.98 -7.71
CA SER A 140 17.07 23.18 -7.96
C SER A 140 16.95 24.09 -6.73
N PRO A 141 18.05 24.72 -6.25
CA PRO A 141 17.97 25.64 -5.13
C PRO A 141 16.99 26.76 -5.47
N SER A 142 15.84 26.74 -4.82
CA SER A 142 14.86 27.82 -4.95
C SER A 142 15.51 29.12 -4.48
N PRO A 143 15.28 30.25 -5.16
CA PRO A 143 15.80 31.53 -4.70
C PRO A 143 15.32 31.77 -3.27
N PRO A 144 16.18 32.30 -2.37
CA PRO A 144 15.80 32.54 -0.99
C PRO A 144 14.62 33.52 -0.96
N ARG A 145 13.43 33.01 -0.63
CA ARG A 145 12.25 33.81 -0.36
C ARG A 145 12.21 34.12 1.14
N ALA A 146 11.84 35.36 1.48
CA ALA A 146 11.83 35.82 2.87
C ALA A 146 10.79 35.11 3.76
N ILE A 147 9.82 34.43 3.16
CA ILE A 147 8.73 33.73 3.86
C ILE A 147 8.72 32.27 3.40
N THR A 148 8.84 31.36 4.35
CA THR A 148 8.66 29.92 4.14
C THR A 148 7.22 29.54 4.44
N ASN A 149 6.65 28.69 3.59
CA ASN A 149 5.28 28.19 3.70
C ASN A 149 5.21 26.67 3.66
N ALA A 150 6.35 25.99 3.59
CA ALA A 150 6.41 24.53 3.53
C ALA A 150 7.60 23.99 4.33
N TRP A 151 7.56 22.70 4.67
CA TRP A 151 8.65 21.97 5.31
C TRP A 151 8.75 20.55 4.76
N TRP A 152 9.99 20.14 4.48
CA TRP A 152 10.37 18.81 4.00
C TRP A 152 11.10 18.04 5.09
N TRP A 153 10.48 16.96 5.56
CA TRP A 153 11.11 16.00 6.47
C TRP A 153 11.43 14.70 5.72
N ARG A 154 12.55 14.06 6.04
CA ARG A 154 13.01 12.84 5.38
C ARG A 154 13.69 11.90 6.37
N ALA A 155 13.44 10.60 6.22
CA ALA A 155 14.14 9.53 6.90
C ALA A 155 14.48 8.42 5.89
N GLY A 156 15.74 8.35 5.46
CA GLY A 156 16.15 7.42 4.41
C GLY A 156 15.40 7.66 3.10
N ASP A 157 14.65 6.65 2.66
CA ASP A 157 13.93 6.63 1.38
C ASP A 157 12.45 7.07 1.49
N VAL A 158 12.00 7.50 2.67
CA VAL A 158 10.67 8.08 2.89
C VAL A 158 10.77 9.56 3.26
N GLY A 159 9.81 10.37 2.80
CA GLY A 159 9.72 11.76 3.20
C GLY A 159 8.29 12.30 3.25
N VAL A 160 8.14 13.39 4.00
CA VAL A 160 6.88 14.12 4.20
C VAL A 160 7.10 15.57 3.81
N LEU A 161 6.40 16.01 2.77
CA LEU A 161 6.34 17.41 2.38
C LEU A 161 5.00 17.99 2.81
N THR A 162 5.03 19.08 3.57
CA THR A 162 3.80 19.80 3.95
C THR A 162 3.88 21.26 3.54
N ARG A 163 2.79 21.76 2.95
CA ARG A 163 2.59 23.16 2.56
C ARG A 163 1.41 23.74 3.33
N ALA A 164 1.63 24.88 3.98
CA ALA A 164 0.57 25.68 4.57
C ALA A 164 -0.09 26.55 3.49
N LEU A 165 -1.40 26.41 3.33
CA LEU A 165 -2.25 27.17 2.43
C LEU A 165 -3.10 28.14 3.22
N ALA A 166 -3.09 29.41 2.83
CA ALA A 166 -4.03 30.39 3.36
C ALA A 166 -5.39 30.22 2.68
N VAL A 167 -6.42 29.88 3.46
CA VAL A 167 -7.81 29.74 2.99
C VAL A 167 -8.68 30.73 3.76
N GLY A 168 -8.80 31.94 3.21
CA GLY A 168 -9.48 33.04 3.90
C GLY A 168 -8.76 33.41 5.20
N SER A 169 -9.46 33.33 6.33
CA SER A 169 -8.87 33.56 7.67
C SER A 169 -8.31 32.30 8.33
N ALA A 170 -8.46 31.13 7.70
CA ALA A 170 -7.97 29.85 8.21
C ALA A 170 -6.72 29.39 7.45
N SER A 171 -5.90 28.56 8.08
CA SER A 171 -4.82 27.83 7.42
C SER A 171 -5.23 26.37 7.22
N SER A 172 -4.98 25.84 6.03
CA SER A 172 -5.05 24.40 5.73
C SER A 172 -3.64 23.89 5.47
N LEU A 173 -3.39 22.63 5.80
CA LEU A 173 -2.14 21.94 5.49
C LEU A 173 -2.39 20.94 4.38
N GLU A 174 -1.67 21.10 3.28
CA GLU A 174 -1.56 20.10 2.23
C GLU A 174 -0.32 19.26 2.50
N THR A 175 -0.46 17.94 2.53
CA THR A 175 0.63 17.03 2.92
C THR A 175 0.80 15.90 1.92
N VAL A 176 2.03 15.63 1.52
CA VAL A 176 2.42 14.46 0.73
C VAL A 176 3.37 13.60 1.55
N VAL A 177 3.12 12.30 1.58
CA VAL A 177 4.07 11.27 2.03
C VAL A 177 4.51 10.49 0.81
N VAL A 178 5.83 10.41 0.57
CA VAL A 178 6.40 9.70 -0.58
C VAL A 178 7.42 8.67 -0.11
N LEU A 179 7.39 7.48 -0.71
CA LEU A 179 8.39 6.42 -0.54
C LEU A 179 9.09 6.16 -1.89
N ASP A 180 10.41 6.06 -1.88
CA ASP A 180 11.23 5.77 -3.07
C ASP A 180 11.19 4.29 -3.44
N ASP A 181 10.20 3.89 -4.23
CA ASP A 181 9.98 2.49 -4.63
C ASP A 181 10.75 2.09 -5.90
N ARG A 182 11.80 2.83 -6.29
CA ARG A 182 12.60 2.44 -7.46
C ARG A 182 13.35 1.13 -7.20
N PRO A 183 13.46 0.22 -8.18
CA PRO A 183 14.07 -1.10 -7.98
C PRO A 183 15.47 -1.07 -7.36
N GLU A 184 16.29 -0.07 -7.71
CA GLU A 184 17.63 0.11 -7.16
C GLU A 184 17.67 0.53 -5.69
N ARG A 185 16.54 0.99 -5.12
CA ARG A 185 16.40 1.41 -3.73
C ARG A 185 15.93 0.29 -2.81
N LEU A 186 15.19 -0.70 -3.34
CA LEU A 186 14.57 -1.81 -2.61
C LEU A 186 15.60 -2.82 -2.08
N THR A 187 16.48 -2.35 -1.21
CA THR A 187 17.51 -3.13 -0.50
C THR A 187 17.06 -3.39 0.94
N ASP A 188 17.81 -4.18 1.72
CA ASP A 188 17.46 -4.45 3.13
C ASP A 188 17.33 -3.18 3.97
N GLY A 189 18.07 -2.11 3.63
CA GLY A 189 17.96 -0.81 4.29
C GLY A 189 16.64 -0.09 4.02
N HIS A 190 15.93 -0.45 2.95
CA HIS A 190 14.67 0.17 2.55
C HIS A 190 13.49 -0.27 3.42
N ARG A 191 13.59 -1.45 4.07
CA ARG A 191 12.52 -1.98 4.93
C ARG A 191 12.11 -1.01 6.02
N ALA A 192 13.07 -0.33 6.66
CA ALA A 192 12.78 0.67 7.68
C ALA A 192 11.99 1.86 7.13
N ALA A 193 12.33 2.33 5.92
CA ALA A 193 11.61 3.42 5.25
C ALA A 193 10.20 3.00 4.84
N TRP A 194 10.01 1.77 4.38
CA TRP A 194 8.69 1.21 4.05
C TRP A 194 7.80 1.04 5.29
N GLU A 195 8.32 0.47 6.38
CA GLU A 195 7.59 0.36 7.66
C GLU A 195 7.20 1.76 8.18
N GLU A 196 8.09 2.75 8.04
CA GLU A 196 7.82 4.13 8.41
C GLU A 196 6.79 4.79 7.50
N TRP A 197 6.81 4.51 6.19
CA TRP A 197 5.79 4.97 5.25
C TRP A 197 4.40 4.42 5.60
N LEU A 198 4.29 3.15 6.01
CA LEU A 198 3.04 2.57 6.52
C LEU A 198 2.59 3.24 7.83
N ARG A 199 3.51 3.47 8.77
CA ARG A 199 3.22 4.21 10.01
C ARG A 199 2.68 5.60 9.71
N LEU A 200 3.35 6.36 8.85
CA LEU A 200 2.91 7.68 8.41
C LEU A 200 1.54 7.61 7.72
N GLY A 201 1.32 6.57 6.90
CA GLY A 201 0.04 6.33 6.23
C GLY A 201 -1.12 6.02 7.17
N ASN A 202 -0.86 5.40 8.32
CA ASN A 202 -1.87 5.17 9.37
C ASN A 202 -2.28 6.47 10.08
N VAL A 203 -1.35 7.40 10.26
CA VAL A 203 -1.57 8.64 11.01
C VAL A 203 -2.15 9.73 10.12
N LEU A 204 -1.48 9.98 8.99
CA LEU A 204 -1.87 11.01 8.04
C LEU A 204 -3.07 10.58 7.19
N GLY A 205 -3.36 9.27 7.11
CA GLY A 205 -4.57 8.75 6.49
C GLY A 205 -5.87 9.08 7.24
N LEU A 206 -5.79 9.57 8.48
CA LEU A 206 -6.93 10.01 9.28
C LEU A 206 -7.31 11.48 9.01
N ARG A 207 -6.55 12.17 8.16
CA ARG A 207 -6.75 13.59 7.88
C ARG A 207 -7.96 13.83 6.99
N THR A 208 -8.64 14.94 7.23
CA THR A 208 -9.67 15.48 6.33
C THR A 208 -9.13 16.60 5.43
N GLN A 209 -7.92 17.08 5.70
CA GLN A 209 -7.21 18.05 4.86
C GLN A 209 -6.48 17.37 3.69
N PRO A 210 -6.17 18.10 2.60
CA PRO A 210 -5.53 17.54 1.41
C PRO A 210 -4.28 16.71 1.74
N THR A 211 -4.35 15.40 1.47
CA THR A 211 -3.29 14.45 1.82
C THR A 211 -3.10 13.45 0.69
N ARG A 212 -1.85 13.24 0.26
CA ARG A 212 -1.48 12.18 -0.69
C ARG A 212 -0.39 11.31 -0.08
N ILE A 213 -0.67 10.02 0.07
CA ILE A 213 0.33 9.00 0.42
C ILE A 213 0.62 8.24 -0.87
N VAL A 214 1.83 8.35 -1.40
CA VAL A 214 2.18 7.93 -2.78
C VAL A 214 3.48 7.14 -2.79
N ALA A 215 3.66 6.34 -3.83
CA ALA A 215 4.95 5.82 -4.25
C ALA A 215 5.64 6.81 -5.20
N PHE A 216 6.97 6.75 -5.30
CA PHE A 216 7.73 7.58 -6.24
C PHE A 216 7.34 7.30 -7.70
N SER A 217 7.18 6.02 -8.05
CA SER A 217 6.79 5.57 -9.38
C SER A 217 5.40 6.08 -9.81
N GLU A 218 4.43 6.16 -8.88
CA GLU A 218 3.07 6.68 -9.12
C GLU A 218 3.10 8.13 -9.62
N VAL A 219 3.90 8.98 -8.97
CA VAL A 219 4.02 10.40 -9.32
C VAL A 219 4.82 10.57 -10.61
N SER A 220 5.91 9.82 -10.76
CA SER A 220 6.79 9.91 -11.92
C SER A 220 6.08 9.49 -13.21
N ALA A 221 5.27 8.42 -13.17
CA ALA A 221 4.48 7.98 -14.32
C ALA A 221 3.42 9.02 -14.75
N GLY A 222 2.80 9.72 -13.79
CA GLY A 222 1.87 10.81 -14.06
C GLY A 222 2.52 12.03 -14.73
N SER A 223 3.81 12.27 -14.49
CA SER A 223 4.58 13.34 -15.12
C SER A 223 4.91 13.06 -16.59
N VAL A 224 5.18 11.78 -16.94
CA VAL A 224 5.44 11.36 -18.34
C VAL A 224 4.18 11.51 -19.21
N ALA A 225 2.99 11.31 -18.64
CA ALA A 225 1.72 11.45 -19.37
C ALA A 225 1.40 12.88 -19.85
N THR A 226 2.14 13.90 -19.37
CA THR A 226 1.97 15.30 -19.78
C THR A 226 2.95 15.79 -20.87
N ALA A 227 3.83 14.93 -21.38
CA ALA A 227 4.71 15.26 -22.51
C ALA A 227 4.64 14.17 -23.60
N GLU A 228 4.09 14.60 -24.75
CA GLU A 228 4.11 13.99 -26.08
C GLU A 228 2.94 13.07 -26.54
N PRO A 229 2.57 13.19 -27.84
CA PRO A 229 1.25 12.87 -28.35
C PRO A 229 1.08 11.39 -28.69
N ALA A 230 -0.16 10.93 -28.58
CA ALA A 230 -0.77 9.74 -29.18
C ALA A 230 0.16 8.93 -30.10
N ALA A 231 0.97 8.05 -29.49
CA ALA A 231 1.49 6.88 -30.18
C ALA A 231 0.42 5.80 -30.11
N SER A 232 -0.10 5.47 -31.28
CA SER A 232 -0.99 4.35 -31.55
C SER A 232 -0.53 3.07 -30.85
N VAL A 233 -1.28 2.67 -29.83
CA VAL A 233 -1.22 1.32 -29.25
C VAL A 233 -1.97 0.42 -30.22
N GLU A 234 -1.25 -0.50 -30.87
CA GLU A 234 -1.89 -1.63 -31.54
C GLU A 234 -2.70 -2.43 -30.50
N PRO A 235 -3.87 -2.96 -30.86
CA PRO A 235 -4.75 -3.57 -29.88
C PRO A 235 -4.10 -4.82 -29.29
N ALA A 236 -3.63 -4.72 -28.05
CA ALA A 236 -3.54 -5.88 -27.18
C ALA A 236 -4.96 -6.48 -27.14
N THR A 237 -5.09 -7.72 -27.59
CA THR A 237 -6.34 -8.48 -27.49
C THR A 237 -6.78 -8.45 -26.03
N LEU A 238 -7.86 -7.70 -25.74
CA LEU A 238 -8.42 -7.65 -24.38
C LEU A 238 -8.85 -9.07 -23.99
N LEU A 239 -8.24 -9.60 -22.93
CA LEU A 239 -8.72 -10.81 -22.29
C LEU A 239 -10.13 -10.57 -21.73
N PRO A 240 -10.99 -11.61 -21.65
CA PRO A 240 -12.30 -11.49 -21.02
C PRO A 240 -12.20 -10.98 -19.56
N ALA A 241 -13.20 -10.21 -19.10
CA ALA A 241 -13.17 -9.56 -17.79
C ALA A 241 -12.90 -10.51 -16.60
N ALA A 242 -13.43 -11.74 -16.65
CA ALA A 242 -13.20 -12.74 -15.61
C ALA A 242 -11.72 -13.19 -15.54
N TRP A 243 -11.00 -13.24 -16.67
CA TRP A 243 -9.56 -13.49 -16.68
C TRP A 243 -8.78 -12.29 -16.16
N GLN A 244 -9.24 -11.07 -16.48
CA GLN A 244 -8.62 -9.85 -15.99
C GLN A 244 -8.69 -9.77 -14.45
N GLU A 245 -9.83 -10.12 -13.85
CA GLU A 245 -10.00 -10.17 -12.39
C GLU A 245 -9.04 -11.17 -11.73
N LEU A 246 -8.82 -12.34 -12.34
CA LEU A 246 -7.82 -13.30 -11.85
C LEU A 246 -6.40 -12.76 -11.95
N LEU A 247 -6.04 -12.16 -13.09
CA LEU A 247 -4.72 -11.55 -13.28
C LEU A 247 -4.47 -10.41 -12.29
N ASP A 248 -5.50 -9.69 -11.86
CA ASP A 248 -5.35 -8.63 -10.86
C ASP A 248 -5.06 -9.17 -9.44
N LEU A 249 -5.43 -10.44 -9.17
CA LEU A 249 -5.22 -11.12 -7.89
C LEU A 249 -3.99 -12.04 -7.86
N ALA A 250 -3.51 -12.47 -9.03
CA ALA A 250 -2.44 -13.45 -9.19
C ALA A 250 -1.05 -12.97 -8.73
N THR A 251 -0.22 -13.90 -8.22
CA THR A 251 1.24 -13.76 -8.09
C THR A 251 1.91 -13.70 -9.47
N ASP A 252 3.19 -13.35 -9.56
CA ASP A 252 3.88 -13.27 -10.87
C ASP A 252 4.08 -14.65 -11.53
N GLU A 253 4.20 -15.71 -10.73
CA GLU A 253 4.28 -17.10 -11.20
C GLU A 253 2.91 -17.56 -11.74
N GLU A 254 1.83 -17.30 -10.99
CA GLU A 254 0.46 -17.54 -11.45
C GLU A 254 0.10 -16.69 -12.67
N ARG A 255 0.50 -15.41 -12.70
CA ARG A 255 0.17 -14.47 -13.78
C ARG A 255 0.73 -14.93 -15.12
N HIS A 256 1.99 -15.36 -15.17
CA HIS A 256 2.56 -15.90 -16.40
C HIS A 256 1.76 -17.11 -16.89
N LEU A 257 1.46 -18.04 -15.98
CA LEU A 257 0.69 -19.23 -16.31
C LEU A 257 -0.74 -18.90 -16.77
N LEU A 258 -1.42 -17.96 -16.10
CA LEU A 258 -2.79 -17.54 -16.43
C LEU A 258 -2.86 -16.78 -17.76
N VAL A 259 -1.86 -15.96 -18.10
CA VAL A 259 -1.80 -15.30 -19.42
C VAL A 259 -1.68 -16.33 -20.54
N ASP A 260 -0.84 -17.34 -20.35
CA ASP A 260 -0.66 -18.43 -21.31
C ASP A 260 -1.96 -19.24 -21.46
N LEU A 261 -2.63 -19.58 -20.35
CA LEU A 261 -3.91 -20.31 -20.38
C LEU A 261 -5.05 -19.51 -21.00
N ALA A 262 -5.09 -18.19 -20.78
CA ALA A 262 -6.13 -17.31 -21.31
C ALA A 262 -6.00 -17.09 -22.83
N GLY A 263 -4.79 -17.16 -23.37
CA GLY A 263 -4.50 -16.97 -24.78
C GLY A 263 -5.13 -18.02 -25.71
N ASP A 264 -5.32 -19.24 -25.21
CA ASP A 264 -5.82 -20.37 -25.99
C ASP A 264 -7.35 -20.41 -26.08
N GLY A 265 -8.07 -19.77 -25.14
CA GLY A 265 -9.54 -19.67 -25.12
C GLY A 265 -10.30 -21.00 -24.95
N VAL A 266 -9.59 -22.12 -24.76
CA VAL A 266 -10.14 -23.47 -24.56
C VAL A 266 -10.33 -23.78 -23.08
N VAL A 267 -9.52 -23.16 -22.22
CA VAL A 267 -9.53 -23.42 -20.77
C VAL A 267 -10.61 -22.54 -20.11
N PRO A 268 -11.55 -23.11 -19.33
CA PRO A 268 -12.47 -22.32 -18.51
C PRO A 268 -11.71 -21.55 -17.43
N VAL A 269 -12.28 -20.43 -17.00
CA VAL A 269 -11.71 -19.55 -15.96
C VAL A 269 -11.51 -20.37 -14.66
N PRO A 270 -10.28 -20.46 -14.11
CA PRO A 270 -10.03 -21.14 -12.84
C PRO A 270 -10.48 -20.27 -11.64
N GLU A 271 -10.48 -20.87 -10.45
CA GLU A 271 -10.53 -20.15 -9.18
C GLU A 271 -9.12 -19.98 -8.60
N LEU A 272 -8.82 -18.77 -8.12
CA LEU A 272 -7.57 -18.47 -7.40
C LEU A 272 -7.76 -18.60 -5.89
N GLY A 273 -6.80 -19.25 -5.22
CA GLY A 273 -6.79 -19.37 -3.76
C GLY A 273 -7.97 -20.16 -3.19
N TYR A 274 -8.44 -21.19 -3.90
CA TYR A 274 -9.57 -22.00 -3.48
C TYR A 274 -9.23 -22.82 -2.23
N GLU A 275 -10.04 -22.71 -1.18
CA GLU A 275 -9.88 -23.51 0.03
C GLU A 275 -10.77 -24.76 -0.04
N THR A 276 -10.15 -25.94 0.01
CA THR A 276 -10.87 -27.21 0.06
C THR A 276 -11.67 -27.34 1.36
N GLY A 277 -12.68 -28.22 1.38
CA GLY A 277 -13.48 -28.47 2.59
C GLY A 277 -12.67 -28.97 3.80
N ASP A 278 -11.47 -29.48 3.57
CA ASP A 278 -10.52 -29.95 4.59
C ASP A 278 -9.50 -28.86 5.00
N GLY A 279 -9.62 -27.64 4.45
CA GLY A 279 -8.84 -26.47 4.84
C GLY A 279 -7.51 -26.29 4.09
N PHE A 280 -7.28 -27.02 2.99
CA PHE A 280 -6.08 -26.83 2.16
C PHE A 280 -6.32 -25.73 1.12
N PRO A 281 -5.45 -24.70 1.05
CA PRO A 281 -5.49 -23.70 0.00
C PRO A 281 -4.89 -24.25 -1.30
N LEU A 282 -5.53 -23.96 -2.43
CA LEU A 282 -5.08 -24.29 -3.79
C LEU A 282 -4.90 -23.00 -4.57
N ASP A 283 -3.71 -22.77 -5.11
CA ASP A 283 -3.38 -21.51 -5.79
C ASP A 283 -4.22 -21.32 -7.05
N ILE A 284 -4.27 -22.32 -7.94
CA ILE A 284 -5.11 -22.33 -9.15
C ILE A 284 -5.87 -23.64 -9.21
N ALA A 285 -7.20 -23.59 -9.26
CA ALA A 285 -8.05 -24.78 -9.26
C ALA A 285 -9.28 -24.68 -10.17
N TRP A 286 -9.80 -25.84 -10.57
CA TRP A 286 -11.14 -26.03 -11.13
C TRP A 286 -11.94 -26.95 -10.19
N PRO A 287 -12.66 -26.39 -9.21
CA PRO A 287 -13.29 -27.17 -8.14
C PRO A 287 -14.32 -28.19 -8.65
N ASP A 288 -15.11 -27.81 -9.67
CA ASP A 288 -16.12 -28.69 -10.28
C ASP A 288 -15.49 -29.93 -10.91
N ALA A 289 -14.28 -29.81 -11.46
CA ALA A 289 -13.52 -30.91 -12.06
C ALA A 289 -12.55 -31.59 -11.08
N ARG A 290 -12.43 -31.06 -9.84
CA ARG A 290 -11.39 -31.43 -8.86
C ARG A 290 -9.98 -31.43 -9.45
N ILE A 291 -9.65 -30.41 -10.24
CA ILE A 291 -8.31 -30.23 -10.80
C ILE A 291 -7.62 -29.10 -10.04
N ALA A 292 -6.35 -29.27 -9.67
CA ALA A 292 -5.52 -28.21 -9.11
C ALA A 292 -4.14 -28.20 -9.75
N VAL A 293 -3.56 -27.01 -9.90
CA VAL A 293 -2.20 -26.84 -10.38
C VAL A 293 -1.23 -27.07 -9.22
N ASP A 294 -0.23 -27.92 -9.43
CA ASP A 294 0.85 -28.19 -8.49
C ASP A 294 1.88 -27.06 -8.56
N LEU A 295 1.58 -25.98 -7.83
CA LEU A 295 2.49 -24.87 -7.57
C LEU A 295 3.10 -25.05 -6.18
N HIS A 296 4.19 -25.83 -6.11
CA HIS A 296 4.95 -26.08 -4.87
C HIS A 296 4.15 -26.75 -3.74
N ILE A 297 3.20 -27.65 -4.05
CA ILE A 297 2.43 -28.34 -3.02
C ILE A 297 3.32 -29.32 -2.23
N ASP A 298 3.26 -29.25 -0.90
CA ASP A 298 3.99 -30.15 -0.01
C ASP A 298 3.55 -31.62 -0.19
N GLU A 299 4.47 -32.59 -0.06
CA GLU A 299 4.19 -34.01 -0.34
C GLU A 299 3.10 -34.62 0.54
N ASP A 300 3.01 -34.20 1.80
CA ASP A 300 1.95 -34.66 2.69
C ASP A 300 0.58 -34.12 2.26
N VAL A 301 0.51 -32.86 1.82
CA VAL A 301 -0.71 -32.23 1.29
C VAL A 301 -1.08 -32.83 -0.07
N ARG A 302 -0.09 -33.13 -0.92
CA ARG A 302 -0.27 -33.81 -2.21
C ARG A 302 -0.99 -35.15 -2.03
N ARG A 303 -0.54 -35.97 -1.07
CA ARG A 303 -1.19 -37.25 -0.77
C ARG A 303 -2.64 -37.06 -0.32
N ASP A 304 -2.88 -36.12 0.59
CA ASP A 304 -4.22 -35.88 1.14
C ASP A 304 -5.20 -35.36 0.07
N LEU A 305 -4.74 -34.48 -0.83
CA LEU A 305 -5.52 -34.00 -1.97
C LEU A 305 -5.85 -35.14 -2.95
N VAL A 306 -4.88 -36.00 -3.27
CA VAL A 306 -5.09 -37.16 -4.14
C VAL A 306 -6.06 -38.17 -3.51
N ASP A 307 -5.94 -38.44 -2.21
CA ASP A 307 -6.88 -39.30 -1.47
C ASP A 307 -8.30 -38.70 -1.43
N ALA A 308 -8.39 -37.37 -1.40
CA ALA A 308 -9.64 -36.62 -1.55
C ALA A 308 -10.14 -36.55 -3.01
N GLY A 309 -9.46 -37.20 -3.96
CA GLY A 309 -9.90 -37.31 -5.35
C GLY A 309 -9.59 -36.08 -6.22
N TRP A 310 -8.63 -35.24 -5.81
CA TRP A 310 -8.10 -34.17 -6.64
C TRP A 310 -7.06 -34.70 -7.63
N MET A 311 -7.12 -34.19 -8.85
CA MET A 311 -6.10 -34.35 -9.88
C MET A 311 -5.12 -33.18 -9.80
N LEU A 312 -3.87 -33.48 -9.44
CA LEU A 312 -2.79 -32.50 -9.39
C LEU A 312 -2.03 -32.51 -10.71
N VAL A 313 -1.93 -31.35 -11.34
CA VAL A 313 -1.36 -31.17 -12.68
C VAL A 313 -0.15 -30.25 -12.57
N PRO A 314 0.98 -30.55 -13.24
CA PRO A 314 2.12 -29.63 -13.22
C PRO A 314 1.75 -28.25 -13.77
N ALA A 315 2.49 -27.22 -13.35
CA ALA A 315 2.35 -25.83 -13.79
C ALA A 315 2.81 -25.61 -15.25
N GLU A 316 2.30 -26.43 -16.17
CA GLU A 316 2.59 -26.42 -17.60
C GLU A 316 1.27 -26.19 -18.38
N PRO A 317 1.16 -25.14 -19.22
CA PRO A 317 -0.09 -24.80 -19.91
C PRO A 317 -0.71 -25.97 -20.69
N GLU A 318 0.11 -26.74 -21.40
CA GLU A 318 -0.36 -27.89 -22.20
C GLU A 318 -0.94 -29.01 -21.32
N ALA A 319 -0.29 -29.31 -20.19
CA ALA A 319 -0.75 -30.34 -19.26
C ALA A 319 -2.08 -29.95 -18.59
N ILE A 320 -2.20 -28.67 -18.21
CA ILE A 320 -3.39 -28.09 -17.62
C ILE A 320 -4.55 -28.10 -18.62
N ALA A 321 -4.32 -27.61 -19.84
CA ALA A 321 -5.35 -27.61 -20.88
C ALA A 321 -5.85 -29.02 -21.20
N ALA A 322 -4.95 -30.00 -21.27
CA ALA A 322 -5.32 -31.40 -21.50
C ALA A 322 -6.14 -31.99 -20.36
N ALA A 323 -5.77 -31.73 -19.09
CA ALA A 323 -6.49 -32.22 -17.93
C ALA A 323 -7.92 -31.64 -17.85
N VAL A 324 -8.05 -30.32 -18.05
CA VAL A 324 -9.35 -29.64 -18.00
C VAL A 324 -10.24 -30.05 -19.17
N ALA A 325 -9.70 -30.19 -20.39
CA ALA A 325 -10.45 -30.70 -21.54
C ALA A 325 -10.95 -32.14 -21.31
N GLY A 326 -10.10 -33.02 -20.77
CA GLY A 326 -10.46 -34.42 -20.49
C GLY A 326 -11.57 -34.56 -19.44
N ALA A 327 -11.65 -33.65 -18.47
CA ALA A 327 -12.73 -33.63 -17.49
C ALA A 327 -14.08 -33.21 -18.08
N HIS A 328 -14.09 -32.35 -19.10
CA HIS A 328 -15.31 -31.92 -19.79
C HIS A 328 -15.87 -32.96 -20.78
N GLU A 329 -15.04 -33.85 -21.33
CA GLU A 329 -15.51 -34.95 -22.19
C GLU A 329 -16.07 -36.15 -21.40
N GLY A 330 -15.76 -36.23 -20.10
CA GLY A 330 -16.19 -37.31 -19.21
C GLY A 330 -17.45 -37.03 -18.37
N ALA A 331 -18.01 -35.81 -18.46
CA ALA A 331 -19.21 -35.35 -17.75
C ALA A 331 -20.46 -35.38 -18.65
#